data_AF-A0A7S3WGM5-F1
#
_entry.id   AF-A0A7S3WGM5-F1
#
_cell.length_a   1.000
_cell.length_b   1.000
_cell.length_c   1.000
_cell.angle_alpha   90.00
_cell.angle_beta   90.00
_cell.angle_gamma   90.00
#
_symmetry.space_group_name_H-M   'P 1'
#
loop_
_entity.id
_entity.type
_entity.pdbx_description
1 polymer ?
#
loop_
_entity_poly.entity_id
_entity_poly.type
_entity_poly.pdbx_seq_one_letter_code
_entity_poly.pdbx_strand_id
1 'polypeptide(L)'
;VMAEVMMKSHLRKLTLCTAYIVVSSILIRFNKYMMAEENFPFSMQLSALHMSMSMGLCCLLYLAKPSLFPAMESTRGRRAEVLQWFVPIGAAFAAMLYLSNQAYLYSN
;
A
#
# COMPACT_ATOMS: atom_id res chain seq x y z
N VAL A 1 6.23 3.02 -35.71
CA VAL A 1 6.13 1.86 -34.79
C VAL A 1 6.91 2.07 -33.49
N MET A 2 8.25 2.18 -33.49
CA MET A 2 9.05 2.37 -32.25
C MET A 2 8.67 3.62 -31.42
N ALA A 3 8.49 4.78 -32.06
CA ALA A 3 8.11 6.02 -31.37
C ALA A 3 6.70 5.93 -30.72
N GLU A 4 5.78 5.22 -31.35
CA GLU A 4 4.41 5.03 -30.85
C GLU A 4 4.39 4.10 -29.62
N VAL A 5 5.20 3.04 -29.63
CA VAL A 5 5.39 2.13 -28.48
C VAL A 5 5.99 2.88 -27.29
N MET A 6 6.98 3.74 -27.54
CA MET A 6 7.63 4.57 -26.52
C MET A 6 6.63 5.56 -25.91
N MET A 7 5.86 6.28 -26.74
CA MET A 7 4.84 7.23 -26.28
C MET A 7 3.76 6.56 -25.41
N LYS A 8 3.25 5.39 -25.82
CA LYS A 8 2.29 4.61 -25.02
C LYS A 8 2.87 4.20 -23.65
N SER A 9 4.16 3.85 -23.59
CA SER A 9 4.86 3.50 -22.35
C SER A 9 4.99 4.72 -21.41
N HIS A 10 5.37 5.88 -21.94
CA HIS A 10 5.46 7.11 -21.14
C HIS A 10 4.09 7.57 -20.65
N LEU A 11 3.07 7.52 -21.51
CA LEU A 11 1.70 7.86 -21.12
C LEU A 11 1.20 6.95 -20.00
N ARG A 12 1.42 5.63 -20.09
CA ARG A 12 1.05 4.69 -19.01
C ARG A 12 1.74 5.03 -17.69
N LYS A 13 3.04 5.34 -17.73
CA LYS A 13 3.79 5.76 -16.53
C LYS A 13 3.20 7.05 -15.94
N LEU A 14 2.94 8.04 -16.77
CA LEU A 14 2.33 9.31 -16.35
C LEU A 14 0.97 9.08 -15.71
N THR A 15 0.10 8.27 -16.32
CA THR A 15 -1.21 7.92 -15.75
C THR A 15 -1.09 7.26 -14.39
N LEU A 16 -0.16 6.30 -14.23
CA LEU A 16 0.06 5.64 -12.94
C LEU A 16 0.58 6.61 -11.88
N CYS A 17 1.51 7.50 -12.24
CA CYS A 17 2.03 8.53 -11.33
C CYS A 17 0.93 9.50 -10.89
N THR A 18 0.14 10.02 -11.83
CA THR A 18 -0.97 10.93 -11.52
C THR A 18 -2.02 10.24 -10.64
N ALA A 19 -2.39 9.00 -10.98
CA ALA A 19 -3.33 8.22 -10.18
C ALA A 19 -2.80 8.00 -8.75
N TYR A 20 -1.51 7.67 -8.60
CA TYR A 20 -0.86 7.53 -7.31
C TYR A 20 -0.93 8.82 -6.49
N ILE A 21 -0.60 9.97 -7.08
CA ILE A 21 -0.65 11.28 -6.39
C ILE A 21 -2.07 11.62 -5.95
N VAL A 22 -3.06 11.45 -6.82
CA VAL A 22 -4.47 11.76 -6.52
C VAL A 22 -4.98 10.87 -5.40
N VAL A 23 -4.79 9.55 -5.51
CA VAL A 23 -5.21 8.58 -4.49
C VAL A 23 -4.53 8.84 -3.16
N SER A 24 -3.21 9.10 -3.17
CA SER A 24 -2.45 9.41 -1.97
C SER A 24 -2.96 10.69 -1.29
N SER A 25 -3.22 11.75 -2.06
CA SER A 25 -3.75 13.01 -1.53
C SER A 25 -5.13 12.84 -0.88
N ILE A 26 -6.00 12.05 -1.51
CA ILE A 26 -7.34 11.73 -0.96
C ILE A 26 -7.19 10.94 0.34
N LEU A 27 -6.32 9.93 0.39
CA LEU A 27 -6.08 9.12 1.58
C LEU A 27 -5.53 9.95 2.75
N ILE A 28 -4.59 10.86 2.50
CA ILE A 28 -4.06 11.75 3.55
C ILE A 28 -5.17 12.62 4.13
N ARG A 29 -5.99 13.24 3.27
CA ARG A 29 -7.10 14.08 3.71
C ARG A 29 -8.16 13.28 4.47
N PHE A 30 -8.46 12.08 4.00
CA PHE A 30 -9.40 11.18 4.67
C PHE A 30 -8.89 10.72 6.05
N ASN A 31 -7.61 10.37 6.16
CA ASN A 31 -6.99 10.03 7.44
C ASN A 31 -7.07 11.20 8.42
N LYS A 32 -6.78 12.44 7.97
CA LYS A 32 -6.91 13.63 8.82
C LYS A 32 -8.34 13.89 9.25
N TYR A 33 -9.32 13.67 8.37
CA TYR A 33 -10.75 13.76 8.72
C TYR A 33 -11.16 12.73 9.77
N MET A 34 -10.71 11.47 9.65
CA MET A 34 -10.98 10.42 10.63
C MET A 34 -10.33 10.72 11.99
N MET A 35 -9.16 11.37 11.99
CA MET A 35 -8.44 11.75 13.21
C MET A 35 -9.04 12.96 13.94
N ALA A 36 -10.10 13.58 13.43
CA ALA A 36 -10.83 14.61 14.16
C ALA A 36 -11.40 14.01 15.46
N GLU A 37 -11.43 14.81 16.54
CA GLU A 37 -11.81 14.37 17.89
C GLU A 37 -13.20 13.72 17.95
N GLU A 38 -14.12 14.19 17.11
CA GLU A 38 -15.51 13.73 16.98
C GLU A 38 -15.63 12.36 16.27
N ASN A 39 -14.59 11.92 15.55
CA ASN A 39 -14.65 10.74 14.68
C ASN A 39 -13.90 9.54 15.26
N PHE A 40 -12.56 9.54 15.19
CA PHE A 40 -11.71 8.43 15.63
C PHE A 40 -10.27 8.90 15.93
N PRO A 41 -9.99 9.50 17.10
CA PRO A 41 -8.68 10.08 17.45
C PRO A 41 -7.64 9.03 17.87
N PHE A 42 -7.58 7.89 17.16
CA PHE A 42 -6.74 6.74 17.47
C PHE A 42 -5.89 6.34 16.25
N SER A 43 -4.88 7.15 15.94
CA SER A 43 -3.98 7.01 14.78
C SER A 43 -3.31 5.63 14.69
N MET A 44 -2.91 5.08 15.83
CA MET A 44 -2.22 3.79 15.90
C MET A 44 -3.15 2.66 15.51
N GLN A 45 -4.35 2.62 16.09
CA GLN A 45 -5.39 1.64 15.81
C GLN A 45 -5.86 1.74 14.36
N LEU A 46 -6.01 2.97 13.85
CA LEU A 46 -6.38 3.21 12.45
C LEU A 46 -5.31 2.64 11.49
N SER A 47 -4.03 2.88 11.77
CA SER A 47 -2.92 2.32 10.97
C SER A 47 -2.90 0.78 10.98
N ALA A 48 -3.12 0.16 12.14
CA ALA A 48 -3.18 -1.28 12.28
C ALA A 48 -4.37 -1.88 11.52
N LEU A 49 -5.53 -1.21 11.55
CA LEU A 49 -6.71 -1.59 10.78
C LEU A 49 -6.44 -1.52 9.27
N HIS A 50 -5.79 -0.46 8.79
CA HIS A 50 -5.43 -0.35 7.36
C HIS A 50 -4.51 -1.49 6.90
N MET A 51 -3.47 -1.81 7.68
CA MET A 51 -2.57 -2.91 7.36
C MET A 51 -3.30 -4.26 7.38
N SER A 52 -4.16 -4.48 8.38
CA SER A 52 -4.94 -5.72 8.53
C SER A 52 -5.97 -5.89 7.40
N MET A 53 -6.70 -4.84 7.07
CA MET A 53 -7.66 -4.83 5.95
C MET A 53 -6.96 -5.05 4.62
N SER A 54 -5.81 -4.41 4.38
CA SER A 54 -5.02 -4.61 3.16
C SER A 54 -4.55 -6.05 3.03
N MET A 55 -4.06 -6.65 4.12
CA MET A 55 -3.69 -8.06 4.14
C MET A 55 -4.90 -8.95 3.84
N GLY A 56 -6.03 -8.73 4.50
CA GLY A 56 -7.26 -9.50 4.29
C GLY A 56 -7.76 -9.41 2.85
N LEU A 57 -7.84 -8.20 2.29
CA LEU A 57 -8.27 -7.97 0.91
C LEU A 57 -7.31 -8.59 -0.11
N CYS A 58 -6.00 -8.50 0.11
CA CYS A 58 -5.01 -9.16 -0.74
C CYS A 58 -5.14 -10.69 -0.68
N CYS A 59 -5.33 -11.27 0.50
CA CYS A 59 -5.58 -12.70 0.66
C CYS A 59 -6.86 -13.14 -0.06
N LEU A 60 -7.97 -12.41 0.13
CA LEU A 60 -9.23 -12.69 -0.55
C LEU A 60 -9.10 -12.59 -2.07
N LEU A 61 -8.40 -11.56 -2.56
CA LEU A 61 -8.18 -11.36 -3.99
C LEU A 61 -7.28 -12.46 -4.57
N TYR A 62 -6.27 -12.91 -3.82
CA TYR A 62 -5.42 -14.02 -4.20
C TYR A 62 -6.20 -15.34 -4.29
N LEU A 63 -7.12 -15.59 -3.35
CA LEU A 63 -8.01 -16.76 -3.39
C LEU A 63 -9.00 -16.68 -4.57
N ALA A 64 -9.55 -15.51 -4.85
CA ALA A 64 -10.53 -15.32 -5.92
C ALA A 64 -9.89 -15.36 -7.32
N LYS A 65 -8.69 -14.77 -7.49
CA LYS A 65 -8.01 -14.66 -8.78
C LYS A 65 -6.48 -14.67 -8.61
N PRO A 66 -5.87 -15.86 -8.46
CA PRO A 66 -4.43 -15.98 -8.24
C PRO A 66 -3.59 -15.47 -9.41
N SER A 67 -4.14 -15.42 -10.63
CA SER A 67 -3.46 -14.88 -11.82
C SER A 67 -3.12 -13.40 -11.74
N LEU A 68 -3.74 -12.63 -10.82
CA LEU A 68 -3.35 -11.25 -10.54
C LEU A 68 -2.05 -11.14 -9.74
N PHE A 69 -1.57 -12.26 -9.17
CA PHE A 69 -0.35 -12.32 -8.36
C PHE A 69 0.69 -13.23 -9.01
N PRO A 70 1.19 -12.90 -10.22
CA PRO A 70 2.14 -13.75 -10.94
C PRO A 70 3.46 -13.97 -10.17
N ALA A 71 3.82 -13.04 -9.28
CA ALA A 71 4.96 -13.17 -8.39
C ALA A 71 4.84 -14.37 -7.43
N MET A 72 3.62 -14.74 -7.02
CA MET A 72 3.39 -15.87 -6.12
C MET A 72 3.69 -17.22 -6.78
N GLU A 73 3.40 -17.35 -8.07
CA GLU A 73 3.80 -18.54 -8.85
C GLU A 73 5.32 -18.58 -9.06
N SER A 74 5.94 -17.44 -9.36
CA SER A 74 7.40 -17.36 -9.57
C SER A 74 8.25 -17.72 -8.35
N THR A 75 7.65 -17.67 -7.16
CA THR A 75 8.30 -17.94 -5.87
C THR A 75 7.93 -19.30 -5.28
N ARG A 76 7.23 -20.15 -6.05
CA ARG A 76 6.84 -21.50 -5.63
C ARG A 76 8.08 -22.34 -5.32
N GLY A 77 8.08 -23.01 -4.16
CA GLY A 77 9.23 -23.78 -3.67
C GLY A 77 10.31 -22.98 -2.92
N ARG A 78 10.28 -21.64 -2.98
CA ARG A 78 11.25 -20.74 -2.29
C ARG A 78 10.59 -19.83 -1.25
N ARG A 79 9.39 -20.18 -0.78
CA ARG A 79 8.59 -19.32 0.11
C ARG A 79 9.29 -18.98 1.42
N ALA A 80 9.98 -19.95 2.02
CA ALA A 80 10.75 -19.72 3.24
C ALA A 80 11.90 -18.71 3.00
N GLU A 81 12.57 -18.83 1.86
CA GLU A 81 13.65 -17.94 1.48
C GLU A 81 13.13 -16.52 1.20
N VAL A 82 11.98 -16.38 0.54
CA VAL A 82 11.34 -15.08 0.32
C VAL A 82 10.92 -14.46 1.64
N LEU A 83 10.31 -15.25 2.54
CA LEU A 83 9.83 -14.76 3.83
C LEU A 83 10.97 -14.21 4.69
N GLN A 84 12.14 -14.87 4.70
CA GLN A 84 13.29 -14.42 5.49
C GLN A 84 13.73 -12.98 5.14
N TRP A 85 13.59 -12.59 3.86
CA TRP A 85 13.95 -11.26 3.37
C TRP A 85 12.79 -10.27 3.46
N PHE A 86 11.55 -10.75 3.28
CA PHE A 86 10.36 -9.91 3.33
C PHE A 86 9.98 -9.49 4.75
N VAL A 87 10.20 -10.35 5.76
CA VAL A 87 9.88 -10.04 7.16
C VAL A 87 10.59 -8.77 7.66
N PRO A 88 11.92 -8.60 7.54
CA PRO A 88 12.57 -7.38 8.02
C PRO A 88 12.13 -6.13 7.25
N ILE A 89 11.90 -6.24 5.93
CA ILE A 89 11.38 -5.14 5.11
C ILE A 89 9.97 -4.74 5.57
N GLY A 90 9.11 -5.74 5.79
CA GLY A 90 7.75 -5.55 6.28
C GLY A 90 7.71 -4.93 7.67
N ALA A 91 8.60 -5.36 8.57
CA ALA A 91 8.73 -4.79 9.91
C ALA A 91 9.17 -3.31 9.87
N ALA A 92 10.18 -2.98 9.06
CA ALA A 92 10.61 -1.60 8.88
C ALA A 92 9.51 -0.73 8.26
N PHE A 93 8.77 -1.25 7.29
CA PHE A 93 7.64 -0.57 6.67
C PHE A 93 6.49 -0.35 7.65
N ALA A 94 6.15 -1.35 8.47
CA ALA A 94 5.13 -1.22 9.51
C ALA A 94 5.52 -0.15 10.54
N ALA A 95 6.78 -0.14 10.98
CA ALA A 95 7.30 0.88 11.87
C ALA A 95 7.22 2.29 11.25
N MET A 96 7.60 2.43 9.98
CA MET A 96 7.49 3.70 9.25
C MET A 96 6.04 4.19 9.18
N LEU A 97 5.08 3.32 8.83
CA LEU A 97 3.66 3.68 8.77
C LEU A 97 3.12 4.09 10.15
N TYR A 98 3.50 3.35 11.19
CA TYR A 98 3.09 3.64 12.55
C TYR A 98 3.57 5.02 13.01
N LEU A 99 4.86 5.30 12.83
CA LEU A 99 5.46 6.59 13.19
C LEU A 99 4.88 7.73 12.35
N SER A 100 4.69 7.52 11.05
CA SER A 100 4.10 8.51 10.15
C SER A 100 2.67 8.87 10.55
N ASN A 101 1.86 7.90 10.97
CA ASN A 101 0.49 8.17 11.40
C ASN A 101 0.43 8.82 12.78
N GLN A 102 1.39 8.54 13.67
CA GLN A 102 1.52 9.26 14.93
C GLN A 102 1.89 10.73 14.74
N ALA A 103 2.64 11.07 13.70
CA ALA A 103 2.99 12.46 13.40
C ALA A 103 1.77 13.36 13.13
N TYR A 104 0.62 12.81 12.73
CA TYR A 104 -0.62 13.59 12.55
C TYR A 104 -1.12 14.23 13.85
N LEU A 105 -0.80 13.66 15.01
CA LEU A 105 -1.17 14.26 16.30
C LEU A 105 -0.35 15.52 16.63
N TYR A 106 0.84 15.67 16.04
CA TYR A 106 1.76 16.77 16.33
C TYR A 106 1.84 17.80 15.20
N SER A 107 1.48 17.38 13.98
CA SER A 107 1.55 18.21 12.78
C SER A 107 0.14 18.71 12.45
N ASN A 108 -0.21 19.87 13.01
CA ASN A 108 -1.47 20.56 12.71
C ASN A 108 -1.43 21.19 11.31
#